data_AF-A0A662I6S0-F1
#
_entry.id   AF-A0A662I6S0-F1
#
_cell.length_a   1.000
_cell.length_b   1.000
_cell.length_c   1.000
_cell.angle_alpha   90.00
_cell.angle_beta   90.00
_cell.angle_gamma   90.00
#
_symmetry.space_group_name_H-M   'P 1'
#
loop_
_entity.id
_entity.type
_entity.pdbx_description
1 polymer ?
#
loop_
_entity_poly.entity_id
_entity_poly.type
_entity_poly.pdbx_seq_one_letter_code
_entity_poly.pdbx_strand_id
1 'polypeptide(L)'
;MLVITYIGKRVRGIFVAMITPFKRNGEVHVEGLRSVVEWLERGGVRGLFPNSSTGEALRMKSEERILVAEKTMEYASSNMLVTPGVTGNTINHAVEEARKMQDIGVDGIVIIPPFYYRLSPEALEEFYTKV
;
A
#
# COMPACT_ATOMS: atom_id res chain seq x y z
N MET A 1 -8.28 -28.19 3.13
CA MET A 1 -7.42 -27.72 4.24
C MET A 1 -6.43 -26.73 3.63
N LEU A 2 -6.75 -25.43 3.66
CA LEU A 2 -5.84 -24.41 3.18
C LEU A 2 -4.72 -24.30 4.21
N VAL A 3 -3.52 -24.72 3.85
CA VAL A 3 -2.31 -24.42 4.64
C VAL A 3 -2.07 -22.92 4.41
N ILE A 4 -2.46 -22.09 5.36
CA ILE A 4 -2.00 -20.70 5.43
C ILE A 4 -0.54 -20.77 5.86
N THR A 5 0.36 -20.95 4.89
CA THR A 5 1.79 -20.83 5.14
C THR A 5 2.08 -19.36 5.37
N TYR A 6 2.38 -18.97 6.62
CA TYR A 6 2.91 -17.64 6.95
C TYR A 6 4.33 -17.55 6.39
N ILE A 7 4.45 -17.22 5.10
CA ILE A 7 5.73 -17.00 4.43
C ILE A 7 6.06 -15.51 4.59
N GLY A 8 7.25 -15.19 5.11
CA GLY A 8 7.88 -13.89 4.91
C GLY A 8 8.02 -13.04 6.17
N LYS A 9 9.28 -12.72 6.50
CA LYS A 9 9.78 -11.57 7.27
C LYS A 9 8.85 -10.97 8.36
N ARG A 10 9.30 -10.98 9.63
CA ARG A 10 8.61 -10.27 10.72
C ARG A 10 8.43 -8.77 10.42
N VAL A 11 7.17 -8.30 10.48
CA VAL A 11 6.81 -6.87 10.45
C VAL A 11 7.26 -6.23 11.77
N ARG A 12 8.44 -5.60 11.80
CA ARG A 12 9.00 -4.92 12.96
C ARG A 12 9.95 -3.79 12.54
N GLY A 13 10.13 -2.80 13.39
CA GLY A 13 11.01 -1.65 13.11
C GLY A 13 10.21 -0.44 12.61
N ILE A 14 10.88 0.46 11.90
CA ILE A 14 10.28 1.71 11.41
C ILE A 14 9.64 1.44 10.04
N PHE A 15 8.34 1.75 9.94
CA PHE A 15 7.59 1.74 8.70
C PHE A 15 7.15 3.17 8.38
N VAL A 16 7.39 3.62 7.15
CA VAL A 16 7.09 5.00 6.76
C VAL A 16 5.94 5.02 5.77
N ALA A 17 4.86 5.70 6.16
CA ALA A 17 3.84 6.18 5.23
C ALA A 17 4.48 7.23 4.31
N MET A 18 4.87 6.80 3.12
CA MET A 18 5.71 7.62 2.24
C MET A 18 4.87 8.60 1.41
N ILE A 19 5.48 9.74 1.10
CA ILE A 19 4.93 10.68 0.14
C ILE A 19 4.94 10.08 -1.28
N THR A 20 4.01 10.52 -2.12
CA THR A 20 4.02 10.24 -3.57
C THR A 20 4.41 11.52 -4.29
N PRO A 21 5.60 11.60 -4.90
CA PRO A 21 5.96 12.77 -5.69
C PRO A 21 5.12 12.87 -6.96
N PHE A 22 4.65 14.07 -7.29
CA PHE A 22 3.92 14.36 -8.52
C PHE A 22 4.68 15.40 -9.37
N LYS A 23 4.55 15.28 -10.69
CA LYS A 23 5.01 16.28 -11.65
C LYS A 23 4.05 17.48 -11.63
N ARG A 24 4.47 18.60 -12.23
CA ARG A 24 3.61 19.80 -12.35
C ARG A 24 2.32 19.57 -13.13
N ASN A 25 2.30 18.58 -14.03
CA ASN A 25 1.11 18.20 -14.79
C ASN A 25 0.18 17.23 -14.02
N GLY A 26 0.50 16.88 -12.76
CA GLY A 26 -0.29 16.01 -11.92
C GLY A 26 0.01 14.51 -12.06
N GLU A 27 0.84 14.10 -13.02
CA GLU A 27 1.27 12.70 -13.14
C GLU A 27 2.22 12.29 -12.00
N VAL A 28 2.20 11.02 -11.63
CA VAL A 28 3.19 10.45 -10.71
C VAL A 28 4.61 10.69 -11.22
N HIS A 29 5.47 11.26 -10.37
CA HIS A 29 6.87 11.51 -10.67
C HIS A 29 7.72 10.33 -10.21
N VAL A 30 7.87 9.34 -11.09
CA VAL A 30 8.52 8.05 -10.81
C VAL A 30 10.00 8.17 -10.39
N GLU A 31 10.78 9.06 -11.01
CA GLU A 31 12.19 9.29 -10.60
C GLU A 31 12.28 9.96 -9.21
N GLY A 32 11.33 10.83 -8.89
CA GLY A 32 11.18 11.38 -7.55
C GLY A 32 10.83 10.29 -6.54
N LEU A 33 9.95 9.35 -6.91
CA LEU A 33 9.58 8.22 -6.08
C LEU A 33 10.80 7.34 -5.75
N ARG A 34 11.65 7.03 -6.73
CA ARG A 34 12.94 6.33 -6.50
C ARG A 34 13.79 7.07 -5.46
N SER A 35 13.94 8.39 -5.62
CA SER A 35 14.73 9.21 -4.70
C SER A 35 14.22 9.14 -3.26
N VAL A 36 12.90 9.13 -3.07
CA VAL A 36 12.26 8.96 -1.75
C VAL A 36 12.55 7.58 -1.17
N VAL A 37 12.36 6.52 -1.96
CA VAL A 37 12.60 5.13 -1.53
C VAL A 37 14.04 4.94 -1.07
N GLU A 38 15.00 5.35 -1.89
CA GLU A 38 16.42 5.20 -1.56
C GLU A 38 16.83 6.04 -0.35
N TRP A 39 16.27 7.24 -0.18
CA TRP A 39 16.54 8.08 0.98
C TRP A 39 16.03 7.43 2.28
N LEU A 40 14.81 6.90 2.26
CA LEU A 40 14.23 6.17 3.41
C LEU A 40 15.06 4.93 3.73
N GLU A 41 15.47 4.18 2.71
CA GLU A 41 16.30 2.99 2.90
C GLU A 41 17.66 3.32 3.51
N ARG A 42 18.36 4.35 3.01
CA ARG A 42 19.61 4.84 3.63
C ARG A 42 19.41 5.33 5.06
N GLY A 43 18.21 5.82 5.39
CA GLY A 43 17.81 6.21 6.73
C GLY A 43 17.57 5.05 7.70
N GLY A 44 17.68 3.80 7.25
CA GLY A 44 17.50 2.61 8.10
C GLY A 44 16.02 2.23 8.32
N VAL A 45 15.12 2.73 7.48
CA VAL A 45 13.71 2.32 7.48
C VAL A 45 13.61 0.83 7.14
N ARG A 46 12.70 0.11 7.81
CA ARG A 46 12.51 -1.33 7.61
C ARG A 46 11.33 -1.68 6.71
N GLY A 47 10.37 -0.77 6.57
CA GLY A 47 9.27 -0.95 5.64
C GLY A 47 8.72 0.35 5.07
N LEU A 48 8.17 0.23 3.87
CA LEU A 48 7.57 1.29 3.10
C LEU A 48 6.07 1.04 3.02
N PHE A 49 5.30 2.07 3.31
CA PHE A 49 3.86 2.10 3.17
C PHE A 49 3.50 3.13 2.08
N PRO A 50 3.57 2.75 0.79
CA PRO A 50 3.06 3.57 -0.31
C PRO A 50 1.52 3.57 -0.33
N ASN A 51 0.90 4.43 -1.15
CA ASN A 51 -0.56 4.58 -1.20
C ASN A 51 -1.18 4.90 0.18
N SER A 52 -0.47 5.67 1.00
CA SER A 52 -0.96 6.15 2.29
C SER A 52 -1.75 7.46 2.16
N SER A 53 -2.36 7.92 3.26
CA SER A 53 -2.94 9.27 3.33
C SER A 53 -1.87 10.35 3.13
N THR A 54 -0.68 10.16 3.69
CA THR A 54 0.49 11.01 3.48
C THR A 54 0.94 11.03 2.01
N GLY A 55 0.80 9.91 1.31
CA GLY A 55 1.06 9.78 -0.12
C GLY A 55 -0.10 10.22 -1.02
N GLU A 56 -1.12 10.87 -0.47
CA GLU A 56 -2.31 11.39 -1.19
C GLU A 56 -3.10 10.33 -1.98
N ALA A 57 -3.16 9.09 -1.49
CA ALA A 57 -3.76 7.97 -2.22
C ALA A 57 -5.22 8.15 -2.65
N LEU A 58 -6.00 8.94 -1.91
CA LEU A 58 -7.38 9.27 -2.24
C LEU A 58 -7.53 10.18 -3.46
N ARG A 59 -6.46 10.86 -3.89
CA ARG A 59 -6.44 11.71 -5.09
C ARG A 59 -6.01 10.96 -6.34
N MET A 60 -5.42 9.79 -6.17
CA MET A 60 -4.91 8.97 -7.26
C MET A 60 -6.02 8.13 -7.88
N LYS A 61 -5.90 7.85 -9.18
CA LYS A 61 -6.65 6.78 -9.86
C LYS A 61 -6.09 5.42 -9.45
N SER A 62 -6.83 4.35 -9.74
CA SER A 62 -6.39 2.97 -9.47
C SER A 62 -5.07 2.67 -10.18
N GLU A 63 -4.94 3.10 -11.43
CA GLU A 63 -3.75 2.87 -12.26
C GLU A 63 -2.52 3.58 -11.69
N GLU A 64 -2.70 4.76 -11.09
CA GLU A 64 -1.62 5.50 -10.44
C GLU A 64 -1.18 4.81 -9.14
N ARG A 65 -2.12 4.29 -8.35
CA ARG A 65 -1.80 3.50 -7.15
C ARG A 65 -1.06 2.21 -7.47
N ILE A 66 -1.44 1.54 -8.56
CA ILE A 66 -0.75 0.35 -9.07
C ILE A 66 0.67 0.74 -9.46
N LEU A 67 0.84 1.78 -10.29
CA LEU A 67 2.15 2.26 -10.71
C LEU A 67 3.06 2.60 -9.52
N VAL A 68 2.53 3.28 -8.50
CA VAL A 68 3.30 3.64 -7.29
C VAL A 68 3.72 2.38 -6.53
N ALA A 69 2.84 1.39 -6.37
CA ALA A 69 3.18 0.14 -5.70
C ALA A 69 4.22 -0.67 -6.48
N GLU A 70 4.03 -0.84 -7.80
CA GLU A 70 4.97 -1.53 -8.69
C GLU A 70 6.36 -0.89 -8.64
N LYS A 71 6.44 0.45 -8.78
CA LYS A 71 7.71 1.17 -8.74
C LYS A 71 8.34 1.15 -7.37
N THR A 72 7.56 1.18 -6.30
CA THR A 72 8.10 1.02 -4.94
C THR A 72 8.72 -0.37 -4.77
N MET A 73 8.08 -1.43 -5.27
CA MET A 73 8.64 -2.78 -5.27
C MET A 73 9.92 -2.90 -6.12
N GLU A 74 9.94 -2.25 -7.28
CA GLU A 74 11.12 -2.22 -8.17
C GLU A 74 12.32 -1.53 -7.52
N TYR A 75 12.09 -0.47 -6.74
CA TYR A 75 13.14 0.36 -6.16
C TYR A 75 13.60 -0.08 -4.78
N ALA A 76 12.72 -0.71 -4.01
CA ALA A 76 13.05 -1.17 -2.67
C ALA A 76 13.99 -2.39 -2.73
N SER A 77 14.99 -2.45 -1.83
CA SER A 77 15.81 -3.66 -1.75
C SER A 77 15.01 -4.88 -1.27
N SER A 78 15.53 -6.07 -1.55
CA SER A 78 14.93 -7.34 -1.14
C SER A 78 14.77 -7.50 0.38
N ASN A 79 15.43 -6.68 1.19
CA ASN A 79 15.32 -6.68 2.64
C ASN A 79 14.25 -5.73 3.19
N MET A 80 13.81 -4.76 2.38
CA MET A 80 12.72 -3.86 2.71
C MET A 80 11.39 -4.63 2.65
N LEU A 81 10.44 -4.22 3.48
CA LEU A 81 9.05 -4.66 3.41
C LEU A 81 8.22 -3.58 2.71
N VAL A 82 7.38 -3.94 1.74
CA VAL A 82 6.50 -2.98 1.06
C VAL A 82 5.06 -3.40 1.31
N THR A 83 4.30 -2.50 1.95
CA THR A 83 2.91 -2.73 2.35
C THR A 83 2.02 -1.59 1.86
N PRO A 84 1.58 -1.57 0.59
CA PRO A 84 0.74 -0.51 0.07
C PRO A 84 -0.60 -0.40 0.81
N GLY A 85 -1.11 0.82 0.83
CA GLY A 85 -2.48 1.10 1.26
C GLY A 85 -3.49 0.57 0.28
N VAL A 86 -4.49 -0.12 0.82
CA VAL A 86 -5.71 -0.49 0.12
C VAL A 86 -6.87 0.22 0.80
N THR A 87 -7.78 0.73 -0.01
CA THR A 87 -8.98 1.42 0.46
C THR A 87 -10.13 1.13 -0.48
N GLY A 88 -11.34 1.09 0.06
CA GLY A 88 -12.57 0.99 -0.73
C GLY A 88 -13.77 1.31 0.13
N ASN A 89 -14.68 2.13 -0.39
CA ASN A 89 -15.96 2.40 0.27
C ASN A 89 -16.96 1.23 0.15
N THR A 90 -16.58 0.18 -0.58
CA THR A 90 -17.32 -1.09 -0.70
C THR A 90 -16.33 -2.25 -0.59
N ILE A 91 -16.81 -3.41 -0.14
CA ILE A 91 -16.03 -4.65 -0.06
C ILE A 91 -15.47 -5.01 -1.44
N ASN A 92 -16.30 -4.98 -2.49
CA ASN A 92 -15.87 -5.35 -3.84
C ASN A 92 -14.70 -4.50 -4.34
N HIS A 93 -14.75 -3.18 -4.10
CA HIS A 93 -13.67 -2.28 -4.50
C HIS A 93 -12.39 -2.54 -3.70
N ALA A 94 -12.50 -2.75 -2.38
CA ALA A 94 -11.35 -3.08 -1.55
C ALA A 94 -10.70 -4.42 -1.95
N VAL A 95 -11.50 -5.46 -2.23
CA VAL A 95 -11.02 -6.77 -2.70
C VAL A 95 -10.33 -6.65 -4.06
N GLU A 96 -10.89 -5.87 -4.98
CA GLU A 96 -10.28 -5.68 -6.31
C GLU A 96 -8.91 -4.99 -6.20
N GLU A 97 -8.82 -3.91 -5.42
CA GLU A 97 -7.55 -3.23 -5.18
C GLU A 97 -6.55 -4.14 -4.44
N ALA A 98 -6.99 -4.91 -3.44
CA ALA A 98 -6.15 -5.87 -2.73
C ALA A 98 -5.56 -6.94 -3.66
N ARG A 99 -6.36 -7.48 -4.59
CA ARG A 99 -5.90 -8.46 -5.59
C ARG A 99 -4.84 -7.87 -6.51
N LYS A 100 -5.03 -6.63 -6.98
CA LYS A 100 -4.01 -5.93 -7.77
C LYS A 100 -2.70 -5.79 -7.01
N MET A 101 -2.75 -5.43 -5.73
CA MET A 101 -1.54 -5.37 -4.90
C MET A 101 -0.89 -6.74 -4.71
N GLN A 102 -1.70 -7.79 -4.52
CA GLN A 102 -1.23 -9.17 -4.43
C GLN A 102 -0.51 -9.61 -5.72
N ASP A 103 -1.06 -9.29 -6.89
CA ASP A 103 -0.49 -9.66 -8.20
C ASP A 103 0.89 -9.01 -8.44
N ILE A 104 1.16 -7.84 -7.84
CA ILE A 104 2.47 -7.18 -7.85
C ILE A 104 3.50 -7.93 -6.98
N GLY A 105 3.06 -8.72 -5.99
CA GLY A 105 3.93 -9.48 -5.09
C GLY A 105 4.41 -8.69 -3.86
N VAL A 106 3.60 -7.75 -3.37
CA VAL A 106 3.90 -6.97 -2.15
C VAL A 106 3.93 -7.86 -0.90
N ASP A 107 4.66 -7.45 0.14
CA ASP A 107 4.79 -8.25 1.37
C ASP A 107 3.51 -8.26 2.23
N GLY A 108 2.58 -7.35 1.97
CA GLY A 108 1.28 -7.25 2.64
C GLY A 108 0.53 -6.00 2.23
N ILE A 109 -0.62 -5.73 2.84
CA ILE A 109 -1.40 -4.51 2.60
C ILE A 109 -1.76 -3.82 3.91
N VAL A 110 -1.91 -2.50 3.87
CA VAL A 110 -2.53 -1.73 4.95
C VAL A 110 -3.95 -1.40 4.51
N ILE A 111 -4.94 -2.06 5.12
CA ILE A 111 -6.34 -1.93 4.73
C ILE A 111 -7.08 -0.92 5.61
N ILE A 112 -7.59 0.14 4.98
CA ILE A 112 -8.44 1.14 5.64
C ILE A 112 -9.91 0.77 5.39
N PRO A 113 -10.76 0.73 6.43
CA PRO A 113 -12.18 0.44 6.25
C PRO A 113 -12.88 1.64 5.58
N PRO A 114 -14.11 1.45 5.07
CA PRO A 114 -14.91 2.55 4.56
C PRO A 114 -14.93 3.73 5.55
N PHE A 115 -14.41 4.87 5.11
CA PHE A 115 -14.22 6.04 5.97
C PHE A 115 -15.30 7.11 5.76
N TYR A 116 -16.02 7.04 4.64
CA TYR A 116 -17.11 7.98 4.35
C TYR A 116 -18.39 7.62 5.11
N TYR A 117 -18.66 6.32 5.27
CA TYR A 117 -19.83 5.82 5.99
C TYR A 117 -19.47 5.44 7.41
N ARG A 118 -20.37 5.73 8.37
CA ARG A 118 -20.25 5.18 9.72
C ARG A 118 -20.71 3.72 9.68
N LEU A 119 -19.80 2.80 9.94
CA LEU A 119 -20.09 1.37 10.05
C LEU A 119 -20.50 0.98 11.48
N SER A 120 -21.38 -0.02 11.61
CA SER A 120 -21.55 -0.73 12.87
C SER A 120 -20.34 -1.66 13.12
N PRO A 121 -20.11 -2.11 14.36
CA PRO A 121 -19.07 -3.09 14.64
C PRO A 121 -19.18 -4.36 13.78
N GLU A 122 -20.39 -4.86 13.55
CA GLU A 122 -20.65 -6.07 12.76
C GLU A 122 -20.31 -5.84 11.28
N ALA A 123 -20.67 -4.68 10.73
CA ALA A 123 -20.34 -4.33 9.35
C ALA A 123 -18.83 -4.12 9.16
N LEU A 124 -18.14 -3.59 10.17
CA LEU A 124 -16.68 -3.44 10.18
C LEU A 124 -15.97 -4.80 10.22
N GLU A 125 -16.46 -5.72 11.06
CA GLU A 125 -15.99 -7.10 11.11
C GLU A 125 -16.20 -7.84 9.79
N GLU A 126 -17.39 -7.70 9.19
CA GLU A 126 -17.70 -8.27 7.88
C GLU A 126 -16.74 -7.74 6.80
N PHE A 127 -16.45 -6.44 6.81
CA PHE A 127 -15.51 -5.82 5.87
C PHE A 127 -14.13 -6.48 5.96
N TYR A 128 -13.53 -6.55 7.15
CA TYR A 128 -12.19 -7.14 7.32
C TYR A 128 -12.14 -8.65 7.09
N THR A 129 -13.25 -9.36 7.29
CA THR A 129 -13.31 -10.81 7.06
C THR A 129 -13.36 -11.14 5.56
N LYS A 130 -13.91 -10.23 4.74
CA LYS A 130 -14.09 -10.45 3.30
C LYS A 130 -12.96 -9.92 2.42
N VAL A 131 -12.17 -8.97 2.93
CA VAL A 131 -11.02 -8.38 2.24
C VAL A 131 -9.76 -9.12 2.62
#